data_AF-A0A6V7X1R2-F1
#
_entry.id   AF-A0A6V7X1R2-F1
#
_cell.length_a   1.000
_cell.length_b   1.000
_cell.length_c   1.000
_cell.angle_alpha   90.00
_cell.angle_beta   90.00
_cell.angle_gamma   90.00
#
_symmetry.space_group_name_H-M   'P 1'
#
loop_
_entity.id
_entity.type
_entity.pdbx_description
1 polymer ?
#
loop_
_entity_poly.entity_id
_entity_poly.type
_entity_poly.pdbx_seq_one_letter_code
_entity_poly.pdbx_strand_id
1 'polypeptide(L)'
;MNIAPPSLVLFRSYQLPEELTKGEDKMEEMGYVDRNVTTIWKAARCSSAAPTYFPPFDDIYVDGGVICNNPTMELLTEFVKLRPYFKLPNPHCVISIGTGSAFCAALGVPFFRFSPRLSDDVRINEVDDACILKMLWMLKLQCMQQGKM
;
A
#
# COMPACT_ATOMS: atom_id res chain seq x y z
N MET A 1 -5.16 -8.82 29.91
CA MET A 1 -4.66 -8.78 28.52
C MET A 1 -4.93 -7.38 27.99
N ASN A 2 -3.89 -6.61 27.69
CA ASN A 2 -4.04 -5.27 27.16
C ASN A 2 -4.33 -5.40 25.65
N ILE A 3 -5.61 -5.59 25.29
CA ILE A 3 -6.02 -5.76 23.89
C ILE A 3 -6.17 -4.36 23.31
N ALA A 4 -5.09 -3.83 22.74
CA ALA A 4 -5.16 -2.64 21.90
C ALA A 4 -5.66 -3.03 20.49
N PRO A 5 -6.44 -2.18 19.82
CA PRO A 5 -6.83 -2.45 18.43
C PRO A 5 -5.59 -2.49 17.52
N PRO A 6 -5.62 -3.28 16.43
CA PRO A 6 -4.53 -3.31 15.48
C PRO A 6 -4.32 -1.93 14.85
N SER A 7 -3.06 -1.51 14.72
CA SER A 7 -2.66 -0.24 14.13
C SER A 7 -1.96 -0.44 12.77
N LEU A 8 -2.12 0.54 11.86
CA LEU A 8 -1.45 0.51 10.57
C LEU A 8 0.02 0.90 10.75
N VAL A 9 0.93 0.06 10.26
CA VAL A 9 2.37 0.33 10.25
C VAL A 9 2.82 0.71 8.85
N LEU A 10 3.43 1.88 8.70
CA LEU A 10 4.01 2.35 7.44
C LEU A 10 5.53 2.16 7.45
N PHE A 11 6.01 1.18 6.68
CA PHE A 11 7.45 0.99 6.45
C PHE A 11 7.97 2.03 5.45
N ARG A 12 9.00 2.79 5.83
CA ARG A 12 9.51 3.92 5.06
C ARG A 12 10.96 3.72 4.66
N SER A 13 11.31 4.11 3.44
CA SER A 13 12.69 4.14 2.96
C SER A 13 13.41 5.45 3.32
N TYR A 14 12.67 6.50 3.67
CA TYR A 14 13.19 7.83 4.03
C TYR A 14 13.16 8.03 5.56
N GLN A 15 13.98 8.97 6.04
CA GLN A 15 13.99 9.38 7.44
C GLN A 15 12.90 10.41 7.69
N LEU A 16 12.15 10.24 8.78
CA LEU A 16 11.19 11.25 9.21
C LEU A 16 11.90 12.50 9.74
N PRO A 17 11.35 13.70 9.50
CA PRO A 17 11.85 14.93 10.12
C PRO A 17 11.89 14.81 11.65
N GLU A 18 12.96 15.30 12.28
CA GLU A 18 13.13 15.17 13.73
C GLU A 18 11.98 15.81 14.52
N GLU A 19 11.38 16.86 13.99
CA GLU A 19 10.25 17.58 14.61
C GLU A 19 9.03 16.67 14.81
N LEU A 20 8.88 15.66 13.95
CA LEU A 20 7.84 14.65 13.99
C LEU A 20 8.22 13.41 14.81
N THR A 21 9.48 13.28 15.23
CA THR A 21 9.97 12.15 16.04
C THR A 21 10.53 12.57 17.40
N LYS A 22 10.54 13.87 17.73
CA LYS A 22 10.97 14.38 19.03
C LYS A 22 9.91 14.12 20.09
N GLY A 23 10.15 13.10 20.91
CA GLY A 23 9.29 12.65 22.02
C GLY A 23 8.66 11.29 21.74
N GLU A 24 8.56 10.45 22.77
CA GLU A 24 8.06 9.06 22.65
C GLU A 24 6.64 9.02 22.07
N ASP A 25 5.74 9.87 22.55
CA ASP A 25 4.35 9.96 22.06
C ASP A 25 4.26 10.20 20.54
N LYS A 26 5.15 11.05 19.99
CA LYS A 26 5.16 11.36 18.56
C LYS A 26 5.77 10.25 17.72
N MET A 27 6.77 9.54 18.25
CA MET A 27 7.33 8.37 17.57
C MET A 27 6.27 7.29 17.41
N GLU A 28 5.47 7.06 18.45
CA GLU A 28 4.36 6.12 18.41
C GLU A 28 3.24 6.60 17.46
N GLU A 29 2.84 7.88 17.53
CA GLU A 29 1.83 8.46 16.62
C GLU A 29 2.22 8.33 15.14
N MET A 30 3.50 8.53 14.83
CA MET A 30 4.02 8.42 13.46
C MET A 30 4.21 6.96 13.00
N GLY A 31 4.02 5.99 13.89
CA GLY A 31 4.30 4.58 13.63
C GLY A 31 5.77 4.39 13.27
N TYR A 32 6.67 4.94 14.08
CA TYR A 32 8.11 4.83 13.86
C TYR A 32 8.54 3.37 13.91
N VAL A 33 9.26 2.94 12.88
CA VAL A 33 9.89 1.63 12.82
C VAL A 33 11.39 1.84 12.66
N ASP A 34 12.18 1.19 13.51
CA ASP A 34 13.64 1.27 13.42
C ASP A 34 14.13 0.72 12.07
N ARG A 35 14.75 1.61 11.28
CA ARG A 35 15.30 1.33 9.96
C ARG A 35 16.53 0.44 10.01
N ASN A 36 17.28 0.47 11.12
CA ASN A 36 18.45 -0.39 11.30
C ASN A 36 18.05 -1.86 11.53
N VAL A 37 16.80 -2.09 11.94
CA VAL A 37 16.23 -3.41 12.18
C VAL A 37 15.38 -3.88 10.99
N THR A 38 14.80 -2.94 10.23
CA THR A 38 13.86 -3.26 9.15
C THR A 38 14.54 -3.26 7.79
N THR A 39 15.01 -4.44 7.39
CA THR A 39 15.48 -4.70 6.02
C THR A 39 14.32 -4.78 5.02
N ILE A 40 14.62 -4.63 3.72
CA ILE A 40 13.61 -4.64 2.65
C ILE A 40 12.78 -5.94 2.65
N TRP A 41 13.43 -7.10 2.78
CA TRP A 41 12.73 -8.39 2.78
C TRP A 41 11.83 -8.55 4.01
N LYS A 42 12.23 -7.99 5.16
CA LYS A 42 11.44 -8.01 6.40
C LYS A 42 10.17 -7.19 6.23
N ALA A 43 10.30 -5.96 5.73
CA ALA A 43 9.15 -5.11 5.43
C ALA A 43 8.20 -5.76 4.42
N ALA A 44 8.74 -6.36 3.35
CA ALA A 44 7.94 -7.07 2.35
C ALA A 44 7.19 -8.26 2.97
N ARG A 45 7.85 -9.06 3.81
CA ARG A 45 7.23 -10.21 4.49
C ARG A 45 6.13 -9.80 5.46
N CYS A 46 6.35 -8.74 6.26
CA CYS A 46 5.32 -8.19 7.14
C CYS A 46 4.10 -7.74 6.34
N SER A 47 4.33 -6.97 5.26
CA SER A 47 3.26 -6.40 4.44
C SER A 47 2.43 -7.45 3.70
N SER A 48 2.98 -8.63 3.42
CA SER A 48 2.33 -9.70 2.64
C SER A 48 1.85 -10.88 3.49
N ALA A 49 1.84 -10.76 4.83
CA ALA A 49 1.44 -11.83 5.75
C ALA A 49 -0.09 -11.97 5.81
N ALA A 50 -0.71 -12.28 4.68
CA ALA A 50 -2.16 -12.29 4.51
C ALA A 50 -2.81 -13.29 5.47
N PRO A 51 -3.74 -12.84 6.34
CA PRO A 51 -4.47 -13.76 7.21
C PRO A 51 -5.12 -14.86 6.38
N THR A 52 -5.24 -16.05 6.95
CA THR A 52 -5.69 -17.31 6.30
C THR A 52 -4.67 -17.97 5.36
N TYR A 53 -3.69 -17.24 4.84
CA TYR A 53 -2.62 -17.80 4.00
C TYR A 53 -1.29 -17.95 4.75
N PHE A 54 -0.96 -16.99 5.60
CA PHE A 54 0.29 -16.95 6.33
C PHE A 54 0.04 -16.65 7.82
N PRO A 55 0.88 -17.21 8.73
CA PRO A 55 0.89 -16.76 10.12
C PRO A 55 1.41 -15.32 10.21
N PRO A 56 1.07 -14.59 11.30
CA PRO A 56 1.69 -13.31 11.59
C PRO A 56 3.22 -13.41 11.61
N PHE A 57 3.89 -12.37 11.12
CA PHE A 57 5.35 -12.31 11.11
C PHE A 57 5.86 -11.67 12.41
N ASP A 58 6.91 -12.26 13.02
CA ASP A 58 7.40 -11.93 14.37
C ASP A 58 6.29 -11.93 15.44
N ASP A 59 5.20 -12.69 15.24
CA ASP A 59 3.99 -12.71 16.08
C ASP A 59 3.31 -11.33 16.28
N ILE A 60 3.69 -10.33 15.47
CA ILE A 60 3.26 -8.94 15.60
C ILE A 60 2.57 -8.45 14.32
N TYR A 61 3.15 -8.74 13.16
CA TYR A 61 2.74 -8.12 11.89
C TYR A 61 1.81 -9.02 11.09
N VAL A 62 0.76 -8.43 10.53
CA VAL A 62 -0.14 -9.04 9.54
C VAL A 62 -0.20 -8.16 8.29
N ASP A 63 -0.69 -8.71 7.18
CA ASP A 63 -0.82 -8.00 5.91
C ASP A 63 -1.54 -6.66 6.04
N GLY A 64 -0.98 -5.65 5.37
CA GLY A 64 -1.54 -4.30 5.35
C GLY A 64 -2.96 -4.26 4.79
N GLY A 65 -3.32 -5.19 3.90
CA GLY A 65 -4.63 -5.35 3.30
C GLY A 65 -5.78 -5.58 4.29
N VAL A 66 -5.48 -5.97 5.54
CA VAL A 66 -6.48 -6.05 6.63
C VAL A 66 -7.06 -4.68 6.98
N ILE A 67 -6.22 -3.64 6.96
CA ILE A 67 -6.62 -2.27 7.31
C ILE A 67 -6.69 -1.39 6.05
N CYS A 68 -5.72 -1.54 5.14
CA CYS A 68 -5.54 -0.71 3.96
C CYS A 68 -5.12 -1.56 2.74
N ASN A 69 -6.12 -2.06 1.99
CA ASN A 69 -5.92 -2.77 0.72
C ASN A 69 -5.90 -1.82 -0.51
N ASN A 70 -5.79 -0.52 -0.26
CA ASN A 70 -5.59 0.52 -1.26
C ASN A 70 -4.84 1.70 -0.61
N PRO A 71 -3.50 1.72 -0.64
CA PRO A 71 -2.68 2.67 0.12
C PRO A 71 -2.71 4.11 -0.42
N THR A 72 -3.57 4.41 -1.39
CA THR A 72 -3.64 5.72 -2.04
C THR A 72 -3.96 6.83 -1.02
N MET A 73 -4.96 6.63 -0.16
CA MET A 73 -5.39 7.66 0.78
C MET A 73 -4.38 7.85 1.92
N GLU A 74 -3.78 6.76 2.38
CA GLU A 74 -2.75 6.73 3.40
C GLU A 74 -1.48 7.42 2.89
N LEU A 75 -1.08 7.15 1.64
CA LEU A 75 0.01 7.84 0.97
C LEU A 75 -0.25 9.33 0.83
N LEU A 76 -1.46 9.74 0.44
CA LEU A 76 -1.80 11.16 0.30
C LEU A 76 -1.86 11.88 1.65
N THR A 77 -2.38 11.20 2.68
CA THR A 77 -2.40 11.72 4.05
C THR A 77 -0.98 11.92 4.57
N GLU A 78 -0.11 10.93 4.39
CA GLU A 78 1.30 11.03 4.75
C GLU A 78 2.02 12.12 3.95
N PHE A 79 1.78 12.19 2.64
CA PHE A 79 2.35 13.23 1.78
C PHE A 79 1.97 14.63 2.27
N VAL A 80 0.68 14.88 2.57
CA VAL A 80 0.23 16.19 3.06
C VAL A 80 0.88 16.54 4.40
N LYS A 81 1.01 15.57 5.31
CA LYS A 81 1.69 15.75 6.60
C LYS A 81 3.17 16.10 6.42
N LEU A 82 3.88 15.40 5.51
CA LEU A 82 5.33 15.51 5.34
C LEU A 82 5.75 16.65 4.41
N ARG A 83 4.86 17.10 3.54
CA ARG A 83 5.15 18.09 2.51
C ARG A 83 5.82 19.38 3.04
N PRO A 84 5.38 20.00 4.15
CA PRO A 84 6.01 21.22 4.66
C PRO A 84 7.48 21.02 5.05
N TYR A 85 7.80 19.82 5.58
CA TYR A 85 9.13 19.49 6.09
C TYR A 85 10.13 19.22 4.96
N PHE A 86 9.70 18.47 3.94
CA PHE A 86 10.54 18.16 2.78
C PHE A 86 10.44 19.21 1.66
N LYS A 87 9.62 20.25 1.84
CA LYS A 87 9.36 21.31 0.83
C LYS A 87 8.93 20.73 -0.53
N LEU A 88 8.06 19.71 -0.50
CA LEU A 88 7.64 19.01 -1.71
C LEU A 88 6.64 19.85 -2.54
N PRO A 89 6.76 19.88 -3.87
CA PRO A 89 5.73 20.46 -4.72
C PRO A 89 4.46 19.62 -4.68
N ASN A 90 3.31 20.21 -5.05
CA ASN A 90 2.09 19.42 -5.23
C ASN A 90 2.32 18.34 -6.30
N PRO A 91 1.82 17.11 -6.09
CA PRO A 91 1.84 16.10 -7.14
C PRO A 91 0.94 16.58 -8.28
N HIS A 92 1.42 16.44 -9.51
CA HIS A 92 0.63 16.79 -10.70
C HIS A 92 -0.44 15.73 -11.01
N CYS A 93 -0.24 14.49 -10.59
CA CYS A 93 -1.20 13.41 -10.70
C CYS A 93 -0.91 12.32 -9.67
N VAL A 94 -1.91 11.48 -9.42
CA VAL A 94 -1.80 10.25 -8.64
C VAL A 94 -2.24 9.09 -9.51
N ILE A 95 -1.38 8.08 -9.62
CA ILE A 95 -1.68 6.85 -10.35
C ILE A 95 -1.79 5.72 -9.34
N SER A 96 -2.94 5.06 -9.30
CA SER A 96 -3.20 3.88 -8.48
C SER A 96 -3.32 2.66 -9.39
N ILE A 97 -2.52 1.64 -9.14
CA ILE A 97 -2.58 0.37 -9.87
C ILE A 97 -3.04 -0.68 -8.87
N GLY A 98 -4.19 -1.29 -9.14
CA GLY A 98 -4.79 -2.28 -8.26
C GLY A 98 -5.26 -3.50 -9.02
N THR A 99 -5.42 -4.59 -8.30
CA THR A 99 -5.98 -5.86 -8.81
C THR A 99 -7.51 -5.95 -8.64
N GLY A 100 -8.18 -4.81 -8.34
CA GLY A 100 -9.63 -4.73 -8.10
C GLY A 100 -10.15 -3.30 -7.95
N SER A 101 -11.47 -3.12 -7.89
CA SER A 101 -12.12 -1.79 -7.85
C SER A 101 -11.93 -1.07 -6.52
N ALA A 102 -11.51 0.21 -6.54
CA ALA A 102 -11.67 1.11 -5.41
C ALA A 102 -11.86 2.56 -5.88
N PHE A 103 -12.42 3.40 -5.01
CA PHE A 103 -12.66 4.81 -5.25
C PHE A 103 -11.74 5.67 -4.38
N CYS A 104 -11.12 6.69 -4.96
CA CYS A 104 -10.45 7.77 -4.22
C CYS A 104 -10.79 9.11 -4.88
N ALA A 105 -11.23 10.06 -4.07
CA ALA A 105 -11.37 11.47 -4.46
C ALA A 105 -10.54 12.28 -3.47
N ALA A 106 -9.41 12.85 -3.91
CA ALA A 106 -8.53 13.59 -3.01
C ALA A 106 -7.84 14.77 -3.69
N LEU A 107 -7.79 15.90 -2.97
CA LEU A 107 -6.91 17.06 -3.15
C LEU A 107 -7.03 17.88 -4.44
N GLY A 108 -8.03 17.62 -5.29
CA GLY A 108 -8.16 18.31 -6.58
C GLY A 108 -7.01 17.98 -7.56
N VAL A 109 -6.27 16.91 -7.27
CA VAL A 109 -5.20 16.38 -8.12
C VAL A 109 -5.82 15.31 -9.03
N PRO A 110 -5.51 15.31 -10.35
CA PRO A 110 -5.93 14.24 -11.25
C PRO A 110 -5.59 12.86 -10.70
N PHE A 111 -6.61 12.03 -10.49
CA PHE A 111 -6.48 10.67 -9.98
C PHE A 111 -6.87 9.67 -11.06
N PHE A 112 -5.95 8.77 -11.39
CA PHE A 112 -6.16 7.71 -12.36
C PHE A 112 -5.98 6.35 -11.67
N ARG A 113 -7.01 5.51 -11.72
CA ARG A 113 -6.92 4.14 -11.22
C ARG A 113 -7.03 3.14 -12.35
N PHE A 114 -5.99 2.32 -12.50
CA PHE A 114 -6.00 1.17 -13.38
C PHE A 114 -6.32 -0.06 -12.55
N SER A 115 -7.46 -0.69 -12.84
CA SER A 115 -7.87 -1.94 -12.21
C SER A 115 -8.52 -2.82 -13.27
N PRO A 116 -7.79 -3.84 -13.77
CA PRO A 116 -8.30 -4.68 -14.83
C PRO A 116 -9.51 -5.46 -14.34
N ARG A 117 -10.52 -5.60 -15.20
CA ARG A 117 -11.65 -6.48 -14.91
C ARG A 117 -11.31 -7.88 -15.39
N LEU A 118 -11.12 -8.81 -14.46
CA LEU A 118 -10.95 -10.22 -14.80
C LEU A 118 -12.30 -10.82 -15.18
N SER A 119 -12.32 -11.80 -16.08
CA SER A 119 -13.55 -12.52 -16.46
C SER A 119 -13.97 -13.54 -15.42
N ASP A 120 -13.00 -14.04 -14.66
CA ASP A 120 -13.15 -15.12 -13.70
C ASP A 120 -12.60 -14.66 -12.35
N ASP A 121 -13.18 -15.19 -11.27
CA ASP A 121 -12.67 -14.99 -9.93
C ASP A 121 -11.38 -15.80 -9.75
N VAL A 122 -10.24 -15.12 -9.77
CA VAL A 122 -8.94 -15.74 -9.53
C VAL A 122 -8.55 -15.57 -8.06
N ARG A 123 -8.16 -16.68 -7.42
CA ARG A 123 -7.73 -16.68 -6.01
C ARG A 123 -6.33 -16.07 -5.88
N ILE A 124 -6.03 -15.50 -4.72
CA ILE A 124 -4.72 -14.87 -4.45
C ILE A 124 -3.56 -15.88 -4.44
N ASN A 125 -3.84 -17.15 -4.13
CA ASN A 125 -2.86 -18.23 -4.14
C ASN A 125 -2.91 -19.08 -5.42
N GLU A 126 -3.39 -18.50 -6.53
CA GLU A 126 -3.35 -19.15 -7.84
C GLU A 126 -1.91 -19.44 -8.25
N VAL A 127 -1.68 -20.67 -8.71
CA VAL A 127 -0.36 -21.18 -9.15
C VAL A 127 -0.42 -21.82 -10.53
N ASP A 128 -1.60 -21.95 -11.13
CA ASP A 128 -1.73 -22.43 -12.50
C ASP A 128 -1.29 -21.33 -13.50
N ASP A 129 -0.18 -21.59 -14.17
CA ASP A 129 0.36 -20.71 -15.20
C ASP A 129 -0.66 -20.41 -16.31
N ALA A 130 -1.53 -21.35 -16.67
CA ALA A 130 -2.54 -21.10 -17.69
C ALA A 130 -3.55 -20.03 -17.24
N CYS A 131 -3.97 -20.09 -15.97
CA CYS A 131 -4.82 -19.09 -15.33
C CYS A 131 -4.11 -17.72 -15.29
N ILE A 132 -2.85 -17.69 -14.84
CA ILE A 132 -2.05 -16.46 -14.75
C ILE A 132 -1.81 -15.83 -16.13
N LEU A 133 -1.47 -16.64 -17.14
CA LEU A 133 -1.28 -16.19 -18.52
C LEU A 133 -2.57 -15.63 -19.11
N LYS A 134 -3.72 -16.22 -18.78
CA LYS A 134 -5.04 -15.69 -19.16
C LYS A 134 -5.27 -14.30 -18.53
N MET A 135 -4.95 -14.11 -17.25
CA MET A 135 -5.05 -12.80 -16.59
C MET A 135 -4.17 -11.75 -17.28
N LEU A 136 -2.91 -12.09 -17.57
CA LEU A 136 -1.97 -11.20 -18.27
C LEU A 136 -2.45 -10.84 -19.67
N TRP A 137 -2.98 -11.81 -20.40
CA TRP A 137 -3.55 -11.59 -21.73
C TRP A 137 -4.77 -10.65 -21.68
N MET A 138 -5.67 -10.86 -20.71
CA MET A 138 -6.83 -9.99 -20.52
C MET A 138 -6.44 -8.55 -20.17
N LEU A 139 -5.47 -8.38 -19.28
CA LEU A 139 -4.92 -7.06 -18.96
C LEU A 139 -4.37 -6.37 -20.21
N LYS A 140 -3.58 -7.09 -21.02
CA LYS A 140 -3.04 -6.57 -22.29
C LYS A 140 -4.16 -6.12 -23.24
N LEU A 141 -5.21 -6.93 -23.40
CA LEU A 141 -6.37 -6.58 -24.24
C LEU A 141 -7.05 -5.29 -23.76
N GLN A 142 -7.24 -5.14 -22.44
CA GLN A 142 -7.85 -3.95 -21.85
C GLN A 142 -7.01 -2.69 -22.07
N CYS A 143 -5.68 -2.78 -21.88
CA CYS A 143 -4.78 -1.67 -22.18
C CYS A 143 -4.84 -1.26 -23.67
N MET A 144 -4.90 -2.23 -24.59
CA MET A 144 -5.03 -1.95 -26.03
C MET A 144 -6.37 -1.32 -26.42
N GLN A 145 -7.45 -1.61 -25.68
CA GLN A 145 -8.75 -0.97 -25.89
C GLN A 145 -8.78 0.47 -25.36
N GLN A 146 -8.12 0.73 -24.23
CA GLN A 146 -8.03 2.06 -23.63
C GLN A 146 -7.12 3.01 -24.43
N GLY A 147 -6.10 2.49 -25.12
CA GLY A 147 -5.20 3.27 -25.98
C GLY A 147 -5.75 3.66 -27.36
N LYS A 148 -7.06 3.45 -27.63
CA LYS A 148 -7.75 3.82 -28.88
C LYS A 148 -8.67 5.04 -28.74
N MET A 149 -8.50 5.87 -27.70
CA MET A 149 -9.16 7.17 -27.58
C MET A 149 -8.23 8.31 -27.99
#